data_AF-A0A144MPK7-F1
#
_entry.id   AF-A0A144MPK7-F1
#
_cell.length_a   1.000
_cell.length_b   1.000
_cell.length_c   1.000
_cell.angle_alpha   90.00
_cell.angle_beta   90.00
_cell.angle_gamma   90.00
#
_symmetry.space_group_name_H-M   'P 1'
#
loop_
_entity.id
_entity.type
_entity.pdbx_description
1 polymer ?
#
loop_
_entity_poly.entity_id
_entity_poly.type
_entity_poly.pdbx_seq_one_letter_code
_entity_poly.pdbx_strand_id
1 'polypeptide(L)'
;MLKGINALDRWLVRSTWHTGHTFDLEIFFHAVKEIIAHNPNTLLHESEIAAYIKSFQSGKFDASELERLAKEYSQKAEVISEYVMLTK
;
A
#
# COMPACT_ATOMS: atom_id res chain seq x y z
N MET A 1 -13.86 0.29 -2.76
CA MET A 1 -13.02 1.20 -1.94
C MET A 1 -12.82 0.56 -0.59
N LEU A 2 -11.60 0.10 -0.34
CA LEU A 2 -11.20 -0.58 0.88
C LEU A 2 -11.44 0.28 2.13
N LYS A 3 -12.08 -0.28 3.16
CA LYS A 3 -12.24 0.39 4.45
C LYS A 3 -10.87 0.59 5.10
N GLY A 4 -10.61 1.78 5.64
CA GLY A 4 -9.35 2.09 6.32
C GLY A 4 -8.14 2.24 5.40
N ILE A 5 -8.34 2.46 4.09
CA ILE A 5 -7.22 2.64 3.12
C ILE A 5 -6.29 3.81 3.48
N ASN A 6 -6.81 4.81 4.20
CA ASN A 6 -6.05 5.92 4.78
C ASN A 6 -5.00 5.50 5.82
N ALA A 7 -5.00 4.24 6.27
CA ALA A 7 -3.87 3.70 7.02
C ALA A 7 -2.55 3.77 6.23
N LEU A 8 -2.58 3.90 4.89
CA LEU A 8 -1.39 4.14 4.09
C LEU A 8 -0.81 5.56 4.26
N ASP A 9 -1.59 6.53 4.75
CA ASP A 9 -1.17 7.93 4.85
C ASP A 9 0.09 8.07 5.72
N ARG A 10 0.15 7.36 6.85
CA ARG A 10 1.31 7.38 7.76
C ARG A 10 2.61 6.91 7.11
N TRP A 11 2.52 6.08 6.07
CA TRP A 11 3.65 5.64 5.28
C TRP A 11 3.92 6.64 4.14
N LEU A 12 2.89 7.05 3.40
CA LEU A 12 2.99 7.92 2.23
C LEU A 12 3.43 9.37 2.55
N VAL A 13 3.18 9.88 3.76
CA VAL A 13 3.67 11.21 4.16
C VAL A 13 5.19 11.29 4.34
N ARG A 14 5.87 10.14 4.44
CA ARG A 14 7.30 10.10 4.74
C ARG A 14 8.12 10.33 3.48
N SER A 15 9.06 11.27 3.50
CA SER A 15 9.86 11.60 2.32
C SER A 15 10.65 10.42 1.75
N THR A 16 10.95 9.41 2.56
CA THR A 16 11.74 8.23 2.18
C THR A 16 10.91 6.98 1.86
N TRP A 17 9.57 7.07 1.84
CA TRP A 17 8.67 5.91 1.70
C TRP A 17 8.99 5.00 0.49
N HIS A 18 9.51 5.59 -0.59
CA HIS A 18 9.83 4.97 -1.87
C HIS A 18 11.25 4.40 -1.94
N THR A 19 12.09 4.62 -0.91
CA THR A 19 13.53 4.26 -0.92
C THR A 19 13.80 2.81 -0.51
N GLY A 20 12.79 2.09 -0.01
CA GLY A 20 12.96 0.74 0.53
C GLY A 20 13.62 0.70 1.91
N HIS A 21 13.74 1.84 2.60
CA HIS A 21 14.26 1.90 3.96
C HIS A 21 13.44 1.01 4.92
N THR A 22 14.11 0.18 5.72
CA THR A 22 13.46 -0.86 6.55
C THR A 22 12.37 -0.29 7.46
N PHE A 23 12.62 0.86 8.09
CA PHE A 23 11.63 1.51 8.95
C PHE A 23 10.36 1.94 8.19
N ASP A 24 10.50 2.36 6.93
CA ASP A 24 9.34 2.75 6.12
C ASP A 24 8.55 1.52 5.68
N LEU A 25 9.24 0.41 5.40
CA LEU A 25 8.62 -0.88 5.10
C LEU A 25 7.82 -1.43 6.29
N GLU A 26 8.31 -1.28 7.52
CA GLU A 26 7.57 -1.66 8.72
C GLU A 26 6.24 -0.88 8.84
N ILE A 27 6.28 0.44 8.61
CA ILE A 27 5.08 1.28 8.63
C ILE A 27 4.10 0.86 7.53
N PHE A 28 4.61 0.57 6.33
CA PHE A 28 3.81 0.02 5.22
C PHE A 28 3.14 -1.30 5.61
N PHE A 29 3.87 -2.26 6.18
CA PHE A 29 3.30 -3.55 6.59
C PHE A 29 2.24 -3.41 7.68
N HIS A 30 2.46 -2.52 8.64
CA HIS A 30 1.44 -2.21 9.64
C HIS A 30 0.19 -1.60 9.01
N ALA A 31 0.33 -0.69 8.05
CA ALA A 31 -0.79 -0.13 7.29
C ALA A 31 -1.58 -1.21 6.56
N VAL A 32 -0.90 -2.08 5.81
CA VAL A 32 -1.55 -3.18 5.08
C VAL A 32 -2.30 -4.12 6.03
N LYS A 33 -1.69 -4.51 7.16
CA LYS A 33 -2.35 -5.35 8.18
C LYS A 33 -3.63 -4.71 8.73
N GLU A 34 -3.60 -3.41 8.98
CA GLU A 34 -4.77 -2.68 9.46
C GLU A 34 -5.89 -2.64 8.42
N ILE A 35 -5.57 -2.46 7.14
CA ILE A 35 -6.55 -2.52 6.06
C ILE A 35 -7.15 -3.93 5.97
N ILE A 36 -6.33 -4.99 6.07
CA ILE A 36 -6.82 -6.38 6.09
C ILE A 36 -7.78 -6.62 7.27
N ALA A 37 -7.47 -6.08 8.46
CA ALA A 37 -8.33 -6.23 9.63
C ALA A 37 -9.70 -5.54 9.45
N HIS A 38 -9.75 -4.41 8.75
CA HIS A 38 -11.00 -3.69 8.45
C HIS A 38 -11.82 -4.30 7.30
N ASN A 39 -11.21 -5.17 6.48
CA ASN A 39 -11.85 -5.80 5.32
C ASN A 39 -11.72 -7.33 5.42
N PRO A 40 -12.37 -7.97 6.40
CA PRO A 40 -12.27 -9.43 6.56
C PRO A 40 -12.77 -10.14 5.30
N ASN A 41 -12.06 -11.20 4.90
CA ASN A 41 -12.34 -12.05 3.74
C ASN A 41 -12.32 -11.31 2.38
N THR A 42 -11.72 -10.13 2.32
CA THR A 42 -11.55 -9.35 1.10
C THR A 42 -10.07 -9.32 0.73
N LEU A 43 -9.74 -9.67 -0.50
CA LEU A 43 -8.38 -9.51 -1.04
C LEU A 43 -8.12 -8.02 -1.31
N LEU A 44 -6.99 -7.51 -0.85
CA LEU A 44 -6.53 -6.17 -1.19
C LEU A 44 -5.99 -6.14 -2.62
N HIS A 45 -6.89 -5.92 -3.59
CA HIS A 45 -6.51 -5.88 -4.99
C HIS A 45 -5.50 -4.77 -5.30
N GLU A 46 -4.48 -5.09 -6.10
CA GLU A 46 -3.42 -4.15 -6.47
C GLU A 46 -3.97 -2.86 -7.08
N SER A 47 -5.07 -2.94 -7.84
CA SER A 47 -5.68 -1.80 -8.52
C SER A 47 -6.21 -0.74 -7.55
N GLU A 48 -6.83 -1.13 -6.43
CA GLU A 48 -7.34 -0.20 -5.42
C GLU A 48 -6.20 0.49 -4.66
N ILE A 49 -5.15 -0.27 -4.32
CA ILE A 49 -3.97 0.24 -3.62
C ILE A 49 -3.16 1.18 -4.53
N ALA A 50 -2.92 0.77 -5.78
CA ALA A 50 -2.18 1.57 -6.76
C ALA A 50 -2.90 2.90 -7.04
N ALA A 51 -4.24 2.86 -7.23
CA ALA A 51 -5.02 4.08 -7.42
C ALA A 51 -4.89 5.04 -6.22
N TYR A 52 -4.86 4.50 -5.00
CA TYR A 52 -4.68 5.31 -3.80
C TYR A 52 -3.31 5.96 -3.71
N ILE A 53 -2.23 5.19 -3.94
CA ILE A 53 -0.85 5.70 -3.94
C ILE A 53 -0.70 6.82 -4.98
N LYS A 54 -1.21 6.60 -6.20
CA LYS A 54 -1.15 7.59 -7.30
C LYS A 54 -1.90 8.86 -6.96
N SER A 55 -3.08 8.74 -6.35
CA SER A 55 -3.86 9.89 -5.89
C SER A 55 -3.10 10.71 -4.83
N PHE A 56 -2.56 10.04 -3.81
CA PHE A 56 -1.88 10.70 -2.68
C PHE A 56 -0.55 11.38 -3.07
N GLN A 57 0.16 10.81 -4.04
CA GLN A 57 1.48 11.28 -4.48
C GLN A 57 1.44 12.08 -5.79
N SER A 58 0.25 12.43 -6.27
CA SER A 58 0.08 13.17 -7.52
C SER A 58 0.89 14.47 -7.51
N GLY A 59 1.67 14.69 -8.56
CA GLY A 59 2.53 15.87 -8.72
C GLY A 59 3.83 15.87 -7.89
N LYS A 60 4.12 14.83 -7.10
CA LYS A 60 5.35 14.73 -6.29
C LYS A 60 6.47 13.94 -6.95
N PHE A 61 6.15 13.15 -7.98
CA PHE A 61 7.07 12.30 -8.73
C PHE A 61 6.84 12.47 -10.22
N ASP A 62 7.82 12.06 -11.02
CA ASP A 62 7.59 11.83 -12.45
C ASP A 62 6.48 10.77 -12.65
N ALA A 63 5.68 10.90 -13.70
CA ALA A 63 4.55 10.01 -13.94
C ALA A 63 4.97 8.53 -14.10
N SER A 64 6.11 8.28 -14.76
CA SER A 64 6.62 6.92 -14.96
C SER A 64 7.17 6.33 -13.65
N GLU A 65 7.83 7.15 -12.84
CA GLU A 65 8.31 6.74 -11.53
C GLU A 65 7.15 6.45 -10.57
N LEU A 66 6.14 7.31 -10.55
CA LEU A 66 4.95 7.12 -9.72
C LEU A 66 4.19 5.85 -10.11
N GLU A 67 4.05 5.56 -11.41
CA GLU A 67 3.40 4.33 -11.87
C GLU A 67 4.20 3.09 -11.43
N ARG A 68 5.54 3.14 -11.57
CA ARG A 68 6.43 2.05 -11.12
C ARG A 68 6.29 1.80 -9.61
N LEU A 69 6.35 2.87 -8.80
CA LEU A 69 6.23 2.77 -7.34
C LEU A 69 4.85 2.29 -6.91
N ALA A 70 3.78 2.83 -7.51
CA ALA A 70 2.42 2.41 -7.20
C ALA A 70 2.22 0.92 -7.47
N LYS A 71 2.72 0.42 -8.62
CA LYS A 71 2.68 -1.00 -8.97
C LYS A 71 3.48 -1.87 -8.00
N GLU A 72 4.70 -1.47 -7.67
CA GLU A 72 5.57 -2.23 -6.78
C GLU A 72 4.93 -2.47 -5.41
N TYR A 73 4.43 -1.40 -4.79
CA TYR A 73 3.85 -1.49 -3.45
C TYR A 73 2.42 -2.05 -3.45
N SER A 74 1.64 -1.85 -4.51
CA SER A 74 0.33 -2.49 -4.63
C SER A 74 0.43 -4.00 -4.76
N GLN A 75 1.37 -4.50 -5.56
CA GLN A 75 1.66 -5.94 -5.67
C GLN A 75 2.10 -6.52 -4.33
N LYS A 76 2.96 -5.79 -3.61
CA LYS A 76 3.39 -6.20 -2.27
C LYS A 76 2.21 -6.29 -1.29
N ALA A 77 1.27 -5.35 -1.33
CA ALA A 77 0.08 -5.36 -0.49
C ALA A 77 -0.86 -6.53 -0.82
N GLU A 78 -1.06 -6.83 -2.10
CA GLU A 78 -1.89 -7.97 -2.55
C GLU A 78 -1.30 -9.30 -2.08
N VAL A 79 0.01 -9.52 -2.27
CA VAL A 79 0.71 -10.74 -1.80
C VAL A 79 0.57 -10.94 -0.28
N ILE A 80 0.69 -9.87 0.50
CA ILE A 80 0.50 -9.94 1.97
C ILE A 80 -0.95 -10.31 2.30
N SER A 81 -1.92 -9.70 1.61
CA SER A 81 -3.33 -9.98 1.80
C SER A 81 -3.67 -11.43 1.45
N GLU A 82 -3.17 -11.93 0.32
CA GLU A 82 -3.35 -13.31 -0.12
C GLU A 82 -2.77 -14.28 0.91
N TYR A 83 -1.52 -14.06 1.35
CA TYR A 83 -0.89 -14.88 2.38
C TYR A 83 -1.73 -14.93 3.67
N VAL A 84 -2.18 -13.76 4.18
CA VAL A 84 -3.00 -13.70 5.39
C VAL A 84 -4.35 -14.38 5.21
N MET A 85 -4.94 -14.36 4.01
CA MET A 85 -6.17 -15.09 3.71
C MET A 85 -5.97 -16.61 3.69
N LEU A 86 -4.83 -17.09 3.19
CA LEU A 86 -4.52 -18.51 3.10
C LEU A 86 -4.10 -19.15 4.43
N THR A 87 -3.56 -18.35 5.37
CA THR A 87 -3.10 -18.84 6.68
C THR A 87 -4.09 -18.61 7.82
N LYS A 88 -5.33 -18.26 7.50
CA LYS A 88 -6.44 -18.16 8.46
C LYS A 88 -7.15 -19.50 8.62
#